data_AF-A0A914EA97-F1
#
_entry.id   AF-A0A914EA97-F1
#
_cell.length_a   1.000
_cell.length_b   1.000
_cell.length_c   1.000
_cell.angle_alpha   90.00
_cell.angle_beta   90.00
_cell.angle_gamma   90.00
#
_symmetry.space_group_name_H-M   'P 1'
#
loop_
_entity.id
_entity.type
_entity.pdbx_description
1 polymer ?
#
loop_
_entity_poly.entity_id
_entity_poly.type
_entity_poly.pdbx_seq_one_letter_code
_entity_poly.pdbx_strand_id
1 'polypeptide(L)'
;MLTKLFLLFLIGYCFGQQQFGQQPVPPFLYGASQATINSFHQLAQTFQGLPEADIEKRIGNWINGQSAGIRAKYAMMRAEEKERSRWREAEQAEMAAKLSPAAQAAERRFSAIAHDPRLTPQEKYQQTMQFENSLSKNVVDEIDQMFQNQMQQHQQQREEHHRSVIAKLSPAAKAADARVSAIDRDPTIPPQQKIQQIQKIVNSLPQHVRNELDAAMRG
;
A
#
# COMPACT_ATOMS: atom_id res chain seq x y z
N MET A 1 5.04 -1.30 -11.55
CA MET A 1 4.07 -2.17 -10.83
C MET A 1 3.29 -1.44 -9.73
N LEU A 2 3.85 -0.45 -9.02
CA LEU A 2 3.28 0.02 -7.75
C LEU A 2 2.36 1.26 -7.81
N THR A 3 2.21 1.92 -8.96
CA THR A 3 1.13 2.90 -9.24
C THR A 3 -0.26 2.25 -9.23
N LYS A 4 -0.32 0.92 -9.21
CA LYS A 4 -1.54 0.13 -9.10
C LYS A 4 -1.57 -0.72 -7.84
N LEU A 5 -0.67 -0.48 -6.88
CA LEU A 5 -0.90 -1.02 -5.54
C LEU A 5 -2.14 -0.38 -4.91
N PHE A 6 -2.55 0.84 -5.28
CA PHE A 6 -3.80 1.42 -4.79
C PHE A 6 -5.02 0.90 -5.53
N LEU A 7 -4.94 0.65 -6.85
CA LEU A 7 -6.02 -0.04 -7.55
C LEU A 7 -6.12 -1.48 -7.09
N LEU A 8 -5.03 -2.21 -6.83
CA LEU A 8 -5.01 -3.53 -6.18
C LEU A 8 -5.38 -3.47 -4.70
N PHE A 9 -5.12 -2.36 -3.99
CA PHE A 9 -5.62 -2.15 -2.63
C PHE A 9 -7.12 -1.87 -2.68
N LEU A 10 -7.64 -1.13 -3.66
CA LEU A 10 -9.07 -0.87 -3.90
C LEU A 10 -9.82 -2.08 -4.49
N ILE A 11 -9.20 -2.86 -5.36
CA ILE A 11 -9.66 -4.11 -5.96
C ILE A 11 -9.59 -5.21 -4.90
N GLY A 12 -8.46 -5.38 -4.21
CA GLY A 12 -8.34 -6.24 -3.02
C GLY A 12 -9.29 -5.83 -1.89
N TYR A 13 -9.63 -4.55 -1.78
CA TYR A 13 -10.69 -3.98 -0.92
C TYR A 13 -12.11 -4.26 -1.42
N CYS A 14 -12.32 -4.42 -2.73
CA CYS A 14 -13.58 -4.89 -3.32
C CYS A 14 -13.74 -6.41 -3.16
N PHE A 15 -12.65 -7.18 -3.26
CA PHE A 15 -12.64 -8.65 -3.26
C PHE A 15 -12.33 -9.29 -1.89
N GLY A 16 -11.88 -8.53 -0.89
CA GLY A 16 -11.54 -9.00 0.46
C GLY A 16 -12.72 -9.37 1.36
N GLN A 17 -13.94 -9.47 0.84
CA GLN A 17 -15.15 -9.77 1.62
C GLN A 17 -15.10 -11.12 2.35
N GLN A 18 -14.27 -12.08 1.90
CA GLN A 18 -14.28 -13.42 2.49
C GLN A 18 -13.40 -13.61 3.73
N GLN A 19 -12.55 -12.64 4.13
CA GLN A 19 -11.58 -12.87 5.21
C GLN A 19 -11.69 -11.92 6.43
N PHE A 20 -12.35 -10.76 6.32
CA PHE A 20 -12.32 -9.73 7.38
C PHE A 20 -13.68 -9.12 7.80
N GLY A 21 -14.82 -9.59 7.28
CA GLY A 21 -16.16 -9.26 7.80
C GLY A 21 -16.67 -7.83 7.59
N GLN A 22 -15.81 -6.84 7.31
CA GLN A 22 -16.19 -5.50 6.84
C GLN A 22 -15.24 -5.01 5.75
N GLN A 23 -15.79 -4.40 4.69
CA GLN A 23 -14.95 -3.72 3.70
C GLN A 23 -14.22 -2.57 4.42
N PRO A 24 -12.87 -2.49 4.33
CA PRO A 24 -12.12 -1.37 4.91
C PRO A 24 -12.69 -0.04 4.39
N VAL A 25 -12.34 1.09 5.01
CA VAL A 25 -12.73 2.43 4.51
C VAL A 25 -11.48 3.08 3.90
N PRO A 26 -11.55 3.69 2.70
CA PRO A 26 -10.39 4.29 2.09
C PRO A 26 -9.99 5.54 2.90
N PRO A 27 -8.70 5.87 3.00
CA PRO A 27 -8.23 6.98 3.83
C PRO A 27 -8.89 8.33 3.52
N PHE A 28 -9.21 8.59 2.25
CA PHE A 28 -9.87 9.84 1.84
C PHE A 28 -11.32 9.97 2.36
N LEU A 29 -11.93 8.88 2.88
CA LEU A 29 -13.24 8.84 3.53
C LEU A 29 -13.17 8.81 5.05
N TYR A 30 -11.99 8.92 5.67
CA TYR A 30 -11.90 9.02 7.13
C TYR A 30 -12.62 10.28 7.64
N GLY A 31 -13.56 10.06 8.57
CA GLY A 31 -14.46 11.09 9.09
C GLY A 31 -15.64 11.45 8.18
N ALA A 32 -15.86 10.73 7.07
CA ALA A 32 -17.06 10.89 6.26
C ALA A 32 -18.29 10.31 6.95
N SER A 33 -19.48 10.73 6.53
CA SER A 33 -20.74 10.17 7.05
C SER A 33 -20.87 8.69 6.68
N GLN A 34 -21.59 7.91 7.50
CA GLN A 34 -21.85 6.50 7.19
C GLN A 34 -22.60 6.33 5.86
N ALA A 35 -23.48 7.27 5.51
CA ALA A 35 -24.17 7.27 4.22
C ALA A 35 -23.19 7.40 3.05
N THR A 36 -22.20 8.28 3.17
CA THR A 36 -21.13 8.44 2.17
C THR A 36 -20.30 7.18 2.04
N ILE A 37 -19.87 6.60 3.16
CA ILE A 37 -19.09 5.35 3.19
C ILE A 37 -19.89 4.22 2.51
N ASN A 38 -21.16 4.04 2.88
CA ASN A 38 -22.04 3.03 2.29
C ASN A 38 -22.21 3.23 0.79
N SER A 39 -22.36 4.48 0.32
CA SER A 39 -22.47 4.77 -1.12
C SER A 39 -21.19 4.42 -1.89
N PHE A 40 -20.02 4.57 -1.27
CA PHE A 40 -18.75 4.14 -1.87
C PHE A 40 -18.65 2.61 -1.93
N HIS A 41 -19.07 1.91 -0.88
CA HIS A 41 -19.14 0.44 -0.86
C HIS A 41 -20.11 -0.11 -1.92
N GLN A 42 -21.26 0.54 -2.12
CA GLN A 42 -22.18 0.19 -3.21
C GLN A 42 -21.56 0.41 -4.59
N LEU A 43 -20.86 1.53 -4.80
CA LEU A 43 -20.11 1.77 -6.02
C LEU A 43 -19.08 0.66 -6.27
N ALA A 44 -18.34 0.27 -5.23
CA ALA A 44 -17.30 -0.74 -5.27
C ALA A 44 -17.81 -2.13 -5.72
N GLN A 45 -19.03 -2.49 -5.35
CA GLN A 45 -19.68 -3.73 -5.82
C GLN A 45 -19.86 -3.77 -7.34
N THR A 46 -19.88 -2.61 -8.02
CA THR A 46 -20.04 -2.53 -9.48
C THR A 46 -18.75 -2.72 -10.26
N PHE A 47 -17.61 -2.86 -9.58
CA PHE A 47 -16.30 -2.92 -10.24
C PHE A 47 -15.96 -4.30 -10.82
N GLN A 48 -16.72 -5.33 -10.46
CA GLN A 48 -16.43 -6.69 -10.88
C GLN A 48 -16.40 -6.80 -12.41
N GLY A 49 -15.31 -7.35 -12.94
CA GLY A 49 -15.12 -7.58 -14.37
C GLY A 49 -14.86 -6.31 -15.20
N LEU A 50 -14.72 -5.14 -14.58
CA LEU A 50 -14.42 -3.91 -15.30
C LEU A 50 -12.92 -3.73 -15.53
N PRO A 51 -12.52 -3.20 -16.71
CA PRO A 51 -11.18 -2.65 -16.90
C PRO A 51 -10.88 -1.57 -15.87
N GLU A 52 -9.62 -1.44 -15.50
CA GLU A 52 -9.20 -0.47 -14.49
C GLU A 52 -9.53 0.98 -14.90
N ALA A 53 -9.41 1.32 -16.19
CA ALA A 53 -9.79 2.64 -16.69
C ALA A 53 -11.26 2.97 -16.39
N ASP A 54 -12.15 1.99 -16.50
CA ASP A 54 -13.57 2.17 -16.23
C ASP A 54 -13.86 2.29 -14.73
N ILE A 55 -13.12 1.55 -13.90
CA ILE A 55 -13.16 1.69 -12.44
C ILE A 55 -12.73 3.11 -12.04
N GLU A 56 -11.59 3.59 -12.56
CA GLU A 56 -11.11 4.94 -12.28
C GLU A 56 -12.11 6.01 -12.69
N LYS A 57 -12.72 5.86 -13.88
CA LYS A 57 -13.75 6.77 -14.36
C LYS A 57 -14.98 6.79 -13.46
N ARG A 58 -15.43 5.62 -12.99
CA ARG A 58 -16.57 5.50 -12.06
C ARG A 58 -16.29 6.16 -10.72
N ILE A 59 -15.10 5.92 -10.16
CA ILE A 59 -14.66 6.59 -8.93
C ILE A 59 -14.62 8.10 -9.15
N GLY A 60 -14.02 8.58 -10.24
CA GLY A 60 -13.97 10.01 -10.57
C GLY A 60 -15.36 10.64 -10.66
N ASN A 61 -16.30 9.98 -11.32
CA ASN A 61 -17.69 10.45 -11.40
C ASN A 61 -18.36 10.52 -10.02
N TRP A 62 -18.17 9.50 -9.18
CA TRP A 62 -18.70 9.49 -7.82
C TRP A 62 -18.10 10.61 -6.97
N ILE A 63 -16.78 10.83 -7.07
CA ILE A 63 -16.04 11.90 -6.37
C ILE A 63 -16.57 13.28 -6.76
N ASN A 64 -16.91 13.51 -8.03
CA ASN A 64 -17.46 14.79 -8.49
C ASN A 64 -18.77 15.16 -7.79
N GLY A 65 -19.56 14.16 -7.37
CA GLY A 65 -20.78 14.36 -6.58
C GLY A 65 -20.56 14.56 -5.07
N GLN A 66 -19.34 14.41 -4.57
CA GLN A 66 -19.04 14.51 -3.14
C GLN A 66 -18.78 15.96 -2.70
N SER A 67 -18.72 16.18 -1.38
CA SER A 67 -18.37 17.48 -0.81
C SER A 67 -16.96 17.94 -1.20
N ALA A 68 -16.71 19.25 -1.14
CA ALA A 68 -15.39 19.82 -1.44
C ALA A 68 -14.27 19.20 -0.59
N GLY A 69 -14.54 18.89 0.68
CA GLY A 69 -13.58 18.23 1.57
C GLY A 69 -13.20 16.82 1.11
N ILE A 70 -14.15 16.03 0.62
CA ILE A 70 -13.88 14.67 0.10
C ILE A 70 -13.10 14.75 -1.21
N ARG A 71 -13.49 15.68 -2.10
CA ARG A 71 -12.74 15.91 -3.36
C ARG A 71 -11.29 16.30 -3.09
N ALA A 72 -11.06 17.18 -2.12
CA ALA A 72 -9.72 17.60 -1.73
C ALA A 72 -8.90 16.42 -1.15
N LYS A 73 -9.46 15.64 -0.22
CA LYS A 73 -8.80 14.44 0.33
C LYS A 73 -8.45 13.41 -0.75
N TYR A 74 -9.37 13.20 -1.70
CA TYR A 74 -9.13 12.30 -2.83
C TYR A 74 -8.01 12.80 -3.76
N ALA A 75 -8.02 14.09 -4.09
CA ALA A 75 -6.98 14.71 -4.92
C ALA A 75 -5.59 14.63 -4.25
N MET A 76 -5.52 14.92 -2.94
CA MET A 76 -4.29 14.83 -2.15
C MET A 76 -3.74 13.39 -2.16
N MET A 77 -4.60 12.41 -1.89
CA MET A 77 -4.23 11.00 -1.92
C MET A 77 -3.71 10.58 -3.31
N ARG A 78 -4.35 11.01 -4.41
CA ARG A 78 -3.87 10.73 -5.79
C ARG A 78 -2.52 11.39 -6.08
N ALA A 79 -2.27 12.57 -5.53
CA ALA A 79 -0.98 13.25 -5.67
C ALA A 79 0.13 12.51 -4.92
N GLU A 80 -0.10 12.15 -3.65
CA GLU A 80 0.82 11.36 -2.83
C GLU A 80 1.13 10.00 -3.47
N GLU A 81 0.13 9.33 -4.04
CA GLU A 81 0.31 8.06 -4.74
C GLU A 81 1.21 8.22 -5.95
N LYS A 82 0.97 9.25 -6.77
CA LYS A 82 1.76 9.54 -7.96
C LYS A 82 3.22 9.80 -7.61
N GLU A 83 3.46 10.57 -6.55
CA GLU A 83 4.80 10.88 -6.07
C GLU A 83 5.51 9.62 -5.56
N ARG A 84 4.85 8.85 -4.69
CA ARG A 84 5.38 7.59 -4.15
C ARG A 84 5.65 6.56 -5.24
N SER A 85 4.88 6.57 -6.32
CA SER A 85 5.08 5.65 -7.43
C SER A 85 6.23 6.05 -8.33
N ARG A 86 6.44 7.36 -8.57
CA ARG A 86 7.62 7.84 -9.31
C ARG A 86 8.93 7.45 -8.62
N TRP A 87 9.00 7.59 -7.30
CA TRP A 87 10.21 7.21 -6.55
C TRP A 87 10.48 5.70 -6.63
N ARG A 88 9.44 4.87 -6.44
CA ARG A 88 9.54 3.41 -6.54
C ARG A 88 9.85 2.92 -7.96
N GLU A 89 9.28 3.55 -8.98
CA GLU A 89 9.55 3.23 -10.39
C GLU A 89 10.98 3.60 -10.78
N ALA A 90 11.50 4.74 -10.30
CA ALA A 90 12.89 5.12 -10.53
C ALA A 90 13.87 4.15 -9.88
N GLU A 91 13.62 3.77 -8.62
CA GLU A 91 14.44 2.79 -7.91
C GLU A 91 14.34 1.40 -8.55
N GLN A 92 13.13 0.97 -8.93
CA GLN A 92 12.93 -0.28 -9.67
C GLN A 92 13.67 -0.27 -11.01
N ALA A 93 13.65 0.84 -11.75
CA ALA A 93 14.38 0.98 -13.01
C ALA A 93 15.90 0.95 -12.81
N GLU A 94 16.42 1.58 -11.76
CA GLU A 94 17.84 1.54 -11.41
C GLU A 94 18.29 0.11 -11.09
N MET A 95 17.48 -0.64 -10.33
CA MET A 95 17.77 -2.03 -9.98
C MET A 95 17.63 -2.95 -11.19
N ALA A 96 16.59 -2.75 -12.02
CA ALA A 96 16.38 -3.51 -13.24
C ALA A 96 17.53 -3.32 -14.24
N ALA A 97 18.15 -2.14 -14.29
CA ALA A 97 19.30 -1.88 -15.15
C ALA A 97 20.53 -2.74 -14.79
N LYS A 98 20.59 -3.29 -13.58
CA LYS A 98 21.67 -4.18 -13.11
C LYS A 98 21.45 -5.65 -13.51
N LEU A 99 20.29 -5.98 -14.06
CA LEU A 99 19.94 -7.35 -14.47
C LEU A 99 20.48 -7.70 -15.86
N SER A 100 20.48 -8.99 -16.17
CA SER A 100 20.74 -9.53 -17.50
C SER A 100 19.76 -8.99 -18.54
N PRO A 101 20.12 -8.95 -19.83
CA PRO A 101 19.21 -8.49 -20.88
C PRO A 101 17.87 -9.25 -20.92
N ALA A 102 17.89 -10.54 -20.60
CA ALA A 102 16.69 -11.37 -20.54
C ALA A 102 15.78 -10.97 -19.36
N ALA A 103 16.35 -10.75 -18.18
CA ALA A 103 15.61 -10.29 -17.01
C ALA A 103 15.11 -8.85 -17.16
N GLN A 104 15.85 -7.97 -17.83
CA GLN A 104 15.36 -6.63 -18.22
C GLN A 104 14.18 -6.70 -19.19
N ALA A 105 14.22 -7.61 -20.17
CA ALA A 105 13.10 -7.81 -21.08
C ALA A 105 11.86 -8.35 -20.35
N ALA A 106 12.06 -9.24 -19.38
CA ALA A 106 11.00 -9.75 -18.53
C ALA A 106 10.38 -8.67 -17.64
N GLU A 107 11.20 -7.83 -17.00
CA GLU A 107 10.74 -6.67 -16.22
C GLU A 107 9.86 -5.75 -17.08
N ARG A 108 10.32 -5.39 -18.29
CA ARG A 108 9.55 -4.54 -19.20
C ARG A 108 8.20 -5.16 -19.56
N ARG A 109 8.13 -6.48 -19.71
CA ARG A 109 6.88 -7.18 -20.02
C ARG A 109 5.93 -7.21 -18.82
N PHE A 110 6.42 -7.49 -17.62
CA PHE A 110 5.63 -7.38 -16.39
C PHE A 110 5.10 -5.95 -16.20
N SER A 111 5.95 -4.95 -16.45
CA SER A 111 5.57 -3.54 -16.41
C SER A 111 4.49 -3.21 -17.44
N ALA A 112 4.61 -3.69 -18.68
CA ALA A 112 3.59 -3.48 -19.71
C ALA A 112 2.22 -4.08 -19.33
N ILE A 113 2.19 -5.32 -18.80
CA ILE A 113 0.96 -5.97 -18.33
C ILE A 113 0.36 -5.17 -17.17
N ALA A 114 1.19 -4.77 -16.20
CA ALA A 114 0.73 -4.00 -15.06
C ALA A 114 0.12 -2.65 -15.48
N HIS A 115 0.75 -1.93 -16.41
CA HIS A 115 0.31 -0.59 -16.80
C HIS A 115 -0.81 -0.57 -17.85
N ASP A 116 -1.14 -1.69 -18.51
CA ASP A 116 -2.24 -1.72 -19.48
C ASP A 116 -3.58 -1.36 -18.81
N PRO A 117 -4.21 -0.23 -19.18
CA PRO A 117 -5.46 0.22 -18.57
C PRO A 117 -6.69 -0.51 -19.12
N ARG A 118 -6.52 -1.27 -20.21
CA ARG A 118 -7.59 -2.01 -20.89
C ARG A 118 -7.84 -3.37 -20.26
N LEU A 119 -6.89 -3.87 -19.48
CA LEU A 119 -7.00 -5.16 -18.82
C LEU A 119 -7.77 -5.03 -17.51
N THR A 120 -8.66 -5.99 -17.28
CA THR A 120 -9.23 -6.28 -15.97
C THR A 120 -8.16 -6.83 -15.02
N PRO A 121 -8.40 -6.79 -13.69
CA PRO A 121 -7.46 -7.36 -12.73
C PRO A 121 -7.21 -8.86 -12.95
N GLN A 122 -8.25 -9.60 -13.34
CA GLN A 122 -8.17 -11.02 -13.63
C GLN A 122 -7.30 -11.31 -14.86
N GLU A 123 -7.46 -10.53 -15.93
CA GLU A 123 -6.66 -10.70 -17.15
C GLU A 123 -5.18 -10.40 -16.89
N LYS A 124 -4.87 -9.40 -16.06
CA LYS A 124 -3.48 -9.13 -15.67
C LYS A 124 -2.87 -10.28 -14.91
N TYR A 125 -3.60 -10.84 -13.94
CA TYR A 125 -3.15 -12.02 -13.21
C TYR A 125 -2.88 -13.18 -14.17
N GLN A 126 -3.81 -13.47 -15.07
CA GLN A 126 -3.64 -14.54 -16.07
C GLN A 126 -2.44 -14.31 -16.98
N GLN A 127 -2.28 -13.10 -17.53
CA GLN A 127 -1.15 -12.76 -18.40
C GLN A 127 0.18 -12.80 -17.65
N THR A 128 0.20 -12.39 -16.39
CA THR A 128 1.39 -12.44 -15.52
C THR A 128 1.80 -13.91 -15.31
N MET A 129 0.87 -14.77 -14.89
CA MET A 129 1.13 -16.19 -14.66
C MET A 129 1.58 -16.91 -15.94
N GLN A 130 0.93 -16.63 -17.07
CA GLN A 130 1.34 -17.19 -18.38
C GLN A 130 2.75 -16.75 -18.77
N PHE A 131 3.07 -15.48 -18.54
CA PHE A 131 4.40 -14.96 -18.87
C PHE A 131 5.47 -15.54 -17.95
N GLU A 132 5.24 -15.57 -16.64
CA GLU A 132 6.12 -16.16 -15.64
C GLU A 132 6.44 -17.63 -15.97
N ASN A 133 5.41 -18.43 -16.30
CA ASN A 133 5.58 -19.83 -16.71
C ASN A 133 6.41 -20.02 -17.99
N SER A 134 6.61 -18.96 -18.79
CA SER A 134 7.43 -19.01 -20.00
C SER A 134 8.88 -18.55 -19.77
N LEU A 135 9.19 -18.01 -18.59
CA LEU A 135 10.55 -17.58 -18.23
C LEU A 135 11.43 -18.79 -17.91
N SER A 136 12.70 -18.70 -18.30
CA SER A 136 13.71 -19.66 -17.83
C SER A 136 13.95 -19.50 -16.34
N LYS A 137 14.30 -20.60 -15.65
CA LYS A 137 14.61 -20.59 -14.21
C LYS A 137 15.65 -19.52 -13.83
N ASN A 138 16.71 -19.36 -14.63
CA ASN A 138 17.76 -18.38 -14.35
C ASN A 138 17.24 -16.93 -14.34
N VAL A 139 16.29 -16.61 -15.22
CA VAL A 139 15.66 -15.28 -15.26
C VAL A 139 14.76 -15.08 -14.06
N VAL A 140 14.01 -16.11 -13.65
CA VAL A 140 13.17 -16.06 -12.44
C VAL A 140 14.03 -15.85 -11.19
N ASP A 141 15.08 -16.65 -11.01
CA ASP A 141 15.98 -16.56 -9.85
C ASP A 141 16.64 -15.17 -9.75
N GLU A 142 17.05 -14.59 -10.89
CA GLU A 142 17.66 -13.27 -10.95
C GLU A 142 16.68 -12.16 -10.54
N ILE A 143 15.44 -12.22 -11.02
CA ILE A 143 14.39 -11.27 -10.66
C ILE A 143 14.01 -11.41 -9.17
N ASP A 144 13.92 -12.64 -8.66
CA ASP A 144 13.66 -12.92 -7.25
C ASP A 144 14.76 -12.33 -6.36
N GLN A 145 16.03 -12.53 -6.74
CA GLN A 145 17.16 -11.97 -6.00
C GLN A 145 17.14 -10.44 -5.99
N MET A 146 16.81 -9.80 -7.11
CA MET A 146 16.62 -8.35 -7.17
C MET A 146 15.54 -7.89 -6.18
N PHE A 147 14.39 -8.57 -6.14
CA PHE A 147 13.30 -8.23 -5.23
C PHE A 147 13.68 -8.40 -3.76
N GLN A 148 14.38 -9.49 -3.42
CA GLN A 148 14.88 -9.71 -2.05
C GLN A 148 15.85 -8.60 -1.62
N ASN A 149 16.78 -8.23 -2.48
CA ASN A 149 17.72 -7.15 -2.21
C ASN A 149 16.99 -5.81 -2.01
N GLN A 150 15.99 -5.51 -2.83
CA GLN A 150 15.18 -4.30 -2.69
C GLN A 150 14.41 -4.29 -1.35
N MET A 151 13.79 -5.42 -0.98
CA MET A 151 13.06 -5.53 0.28
C MET A 151 13.97 -5.33 1.50
N GLN A 152 15.19 -5.86 1.46
CA GLN A 152 16.20 -5.65 2.51
C GLN A 152 16.64 -4.19 2.58
N GLN A 153 16.94 -3.56 1.44
CA GLN A 153 17.33 -2.15 1.39
C GLN A 153 16.24 -1.24 1.97
N HIS A 154 14.96 -1.48 1.63
CA HIS A 154 13.86 -0.74 2.22
C HIS A 154 13.68 -1.00 3.72
N GLN A 155 13.91 -2.23 4.19
CA GLN A 155 13.88 -2.51 5.63
C GLN A 155 14.96 -1.71 6.36
N GLN A 156 16.19 -1.69 5.83
CA GLN A 156 17.29 -0.92 6.39
C GLN A 156 16.99 0.58 6.40
N GLN A 157 16.54 1.15 5.28
CA GLN A 157 16.16 2.57 5.21
C GLN A 157 15.05 2.93 6.21
N ARG A 158 14.03 2.07 6.35
CA ARG A 158 12.96 2.29 7.34
C ARG A 158 13.50 2.21 8.76
N GLU A 159 14.38 1.26 9.06
CA GLU A 159 14.99 1.16 10.39
C GLU A 159 15.89 2.35 10.71
N GLU A 160 16.68 2.83 9.75
CA GLU A 160 17.52 4.02 9.91
C GLU A 160 16.67 5.26 10.12
N HIS A 161 15.62 5.45 9.31
CA HIS A 161 14.67 6.53 9.49
C HIS A 161 13.98 6.43 10.86
N HIS A 162 13.47 5.25 11.23
CA HIS A 162 12.85 5.00 12.53
C HIS A 162 13.80 5.32 13.69
N ARG A 163 15.06 4.87 13.62
CA ARG A 163 16.10 5.20 14.62
C ARG A 163 16.35 6.70 14.70
N SER A 164 16.42 7.40 13.57
CA SER A 164 16.61 8.85 13.52
C SER A 164 15.44 9.63 14.13
N VAL A 165 14.22 9.12 13.93
CA VAL A 165 12.98 9.68 14.49
C VAL A 165 12.94 9.42 15.99
N ILE A 166 13.16 8.18 16.42
CA ILE A 166 13.26 7.80 17.85
C ILE A 166 14.26 8.70 18.57
N ALA A 167 15.43 8.97 17.98
CA ALA A 167 16.45 9.79 18.63
C ALA A 167 15.93 11.17 19.07
N LYS A 168 15.01 11.77 18.30
CA LYS A 168 14.40 13.08 18.55
C LYS A 168 13.22 13.06 19.52
N LEU A 169 12.69 11.88 19.84
CA LEU A 169 11.55 11.72 20.73
C LEU A 169 11.90 12.00 22.21
N SER A 170 10.89 12.43 22.95
CA SER A 170 10.89 12.53 24.40
C SER A 170 11.12 11.15 25.04
N PRO A 171 11.63 11.10 26.28
CA PRO A 171 11.79 9.83 26.99
C PRO A 171 10.49 9.02 27.09
N ALA A 172 9.35 9.68 27.27
CA ALA A 172 8.04 9.04 27.33
C ALA A 172 7.63 8.44 25.98
N ALA A 173 7.85 9.15 24.88
CA ALA A 173 7.59 8.66 23.53
C ALA A 173 8.54 7.50 23.14
N LYS A 174 9.82 7.56 23.52
CA LYS A 174 10.79 6.45 23.36
C LYS A 174 10.35 5.19 24.11
N ALA A 175 9.91 5.34 25.36
CA ALA A 175 9.42 4.21 26.16
C ALA A 175 8.13 3.61 25.57
N ALA A 176 7.24 4.44 25.04
CA ALA A 176 6.04 3.97 24.34
C ALA A 176 6.38 3.18 23.07
N ASP A 177 7.28 3.71 22.23
CA ASP A 177 7.77 3.06 21.02
C ASP A 177 8.44 1.71 21.32
N ALA A 178 9.29 1.64 22.36
CA ALA A 178 9.93 0.41 22.78
C ALA A 178 8.92 -0.68 23.16
N ARG A 179 7.82 -0.30 23.85
CA ARG A 179 6.75 -1.24 24.21
C ARG A 179 5.96 -1.72 22.99
N VAL A 180 5.67 -0.83 22.04
CA VAL A 180 5.01 -1.19 20.77
C VAL A 180 5.90 -2.13 19.97
N SER A 181 7.19 -1.80 19.83
CA SER A 181 8.19 -2.61 19.13
C SER A 181 8.35 -4.01 19.75
N ALA A 182 8.30 -4.12 21.08
CA ALA A 182 8.37 -5.41 21.77
C ALA A 182 7.17 -6.32 21.43
N ILE A 183 5.95 -5.76 21.38
CA ILE A 183 4.74 -6.51 20.99
C ILE A 183 4.79 -6.90 19.51
N ASP A 184 5.24 -6.00 18.64
CA ASP A 184 5.31 -6.25 17.21
C ASP A 184 6.30 -7.37 16.87
N ARG A 185 7.43 -7.42 17.59
CA ARG A 185 8.48 -8.44 17.40
C ARG A 185 8.19 -9.77 18.09
N ASP A 186 7.23 -9.84 19.00
CA ASP A 186 6.90 -11.08 19.69
C ASP A 186 6.18 -12.06 18.73
N PRO A 187 6.78 -13.21 18.38
CA PRO A 187 6.15 -14.17 17.48
C PRO A 187 5.03 -14.97 18.16
N THR A 188 4.93 -14.92 19.50
CA THR A 188 3.95 -15.69 20.28
C THR A 188 2.59 -14.99 20.40
N ILE A 189 2.52 -13.69 20.08
CA ILE A 189 1.29 -12.90 20.13
C ILE A 189 0.59 -12.96 18.75
N PRO A 190 -0.65 -13.48 18.65
CA PRO A 190 -1.42 -13.47 17.40
C PRO A 190 -1.64 -12.03 16.87
N PRO A 191 -1.72 -11.81 15.54
CA PRO A 191 -1.85 -10.47 14.96
C PRO A 191 -2.98 -9.61 15.54
N GLN A 192 -4.16 -10.20 15.76
CA GLN A 192 -5.30 -9.49 16.38
C GLN A 192 -4.99 -9.04 17.81
N GLN A 193 -4.25 -9.86 18.58
CA GLN A 193 -3.85 -9.52 19.93
C GLN A 193 -2.76 -8.44 19.94
N LYS A 194 -1.84 -8.42 18.95
CA LYS A 194 -0.87 -7.34 18.79
C LYS A 194 -1.57 -5.99 18.62
N ILE A 195 -2.56 -5.92 17.72
CA ILE A 195 -3.34 -4.70 17.49
C ILE A 195 -4.02 -4.24 18.79
N GLN A 196 -4.67 -5.15 19.52
CA GLN A 196 -5.33 -4.80 20.78
C GLN A 196 -4.36 -4.29 21.85
N GLN A 197 -3.20 -4.92 21.99
CA GLN A 197 -2.19 -4.52 22.97
C GLN A 197 -1.53 -3.18 22.61
N ILE A 198 -1.21 -2.97 21.34
CA ILE A 198 -0.70 -1.69 20.83
C ILE A 198 -1.73 -0.59 21.05
N GLN A 199 -3.02 -0.83 20.74
CA GLN A 199 -4.07 0.15 20.96
C GLN A 199 -4.22 0.53 22.43
N LYS A 200 -4.10 -0.45 23.35
CA LYS A 200 -4.10 -0.17 24.80
C LYS A 200 -2.94 0.73 25.20
N ILE A 201 -1.73 0.48 24.67
CA ILE A 201 -0.57 1.35 24.91
C ILE A 201 -0.88 2.76 24.41
N VAL A 202 -1.23 2.91 23.14
CA VAL A 202 -1.51 4.22 22.51
C VAL A 202 -2.59 4.99 23.28
N ASN A 203 -3.69 4.34 23.65
CA ASN A 203 -4.78 4.98 24.40
C ASN A 203 -4.39 5.39 25.81
N SER A 204 -3.41 4.72 26.42
CA SER A 204 -2.89 5.05 27.75
C SER A 204 -1.89 6.22 27.73
N LEU A 205 -1.42 6.63 26.55
CA LEU A 205 -0.43 7.70 26.45
C LEU A 205 -1.05 9.08 26.71
N PRO A 206 -0.33 9.96 27.45
CA PRO A 206 -0.70 11.36 27.56
C PRO A 206 -0.87 12.00 26.18
N GLN A 207 -1.79 12.97 26.05
CA GLN A 207 -2.12 13.60 24.77
C GLN A 207 -0.88 14.21 24.09
N HIS A 208 0.03 14.82 24.85
CA HIS A 208 1.26 15.40 24.29
C HIS A 208 2.20 14.35 23.70
N VAL A 209 2.30 13.16 24.31
CA VAL A 209 3.10 12.03 23.79
C VAL A 209 2.47 11.46 22.52
N ARG A 210 1.13 11.35 22.47
CA ARG A 210 0.43 10.94 21.23
C ARG A 210 0.66 11.92 20.09
N ASN A 211 0.54 13.23 20.37
CA ASN A 211 0.78 14.27 19.36
C ASN A 211 2.22 14.23 18.85
N GLU A 212 3.19 13.98 19.73
CA GLU A 212 4.61 13.86 19.37
C GLU A 212 4.86 12.64 18.46
N LEU A 213 4.33 11.47 18.83
CA LEU A 213 4.44 10.25 18.02
C LEU A 213 3.73 10.41 16.66
N ASP A 214 2.56 11.04 16.64
CA ASP A 214 1.82 11.34 15.41
C ASP A 214 2.58 12.30 14.48
N ALA A 215 3.26 13.31 15.04
CA ALA A 215 4.08 14.23 14.25
C ALA A 215 5.32 13.52 13.69
N ALA A 216 5.95 12.69 14.51
CA ALA A 216 7.12 11.88 14.15
C ALA A 216 6.82 10.86 13.04
N MET A 217 5.63 10.27 13.01
CA MET A 217 5.21 9.31 11.98
C MET A 217 4.73 9.96 10.68
N ARG A 218 4.39 11.25 10.69
CA ARG A 218 3.95 11.97 9.50
C ARG A 218 5.09 12.46 8.61
N GLY A 219 6.31 12.55 9.16
CA GLY A 219 7.50 13.04 8.43
C GLY A 219 7.41 14.53 8.13
#